data_AF-A0A3C0GGH0-F1
#
_entry.id   AF-A0A3C0GGH0-F1
#
_cell.length_a   1.000
_cell.length_b   1.000
_cell.length_c   1.000
_cell.angle_alpha   90.00
_cell.angle_beta   90.00
_cell.angle_gamma   90.00
#
_symmetry.space_group_name_H-M   'P 1'
#
loop_
_entity.id
_entity.type
_entity.pdbx_description
1 polymer ?
#
loop_
_entity_poly.entity_id
_entity_poly.type
_entity_poly.pdbx_seq_one_letter_code
_entity_poly.pdbx_strand_id
1 'polypeptide(L)'
;MPSSLLKQLDECSFGGFVLFSFDGDGNPQVHSKFDNSVNAMALQQFVSNWNDAVKIMNNENTLNTLSNSYDDEIIEDDFDSFNEEDDEI
;
A
#
# COMPACT_ATOMS: atom_id res chain seq x y z
N MET A 1 20.07 -10.76 -12.20
CA MET A 1 20.59 -9.43 -11.82
C MET A 1 22.12 -9.39 -11.89
N PRO A 2 22.77 -8.31 -12.35
CA PRO A 2 24.23 -8.25 -12.44
C PRO A 2 24.91 -8.30 -11.07
N SER A 3 25.93 -9.15 -10.92
CA SER A 3 26.67 -9.30 -9.66
C SER A 3 27.38 -8.01 -9.22
N SER A 4 27.79 -7.15 -10.16
CA SER A 4 28.41 -5.86 -9.87
C SER A 4 27.48 -4.92 -9.11
N LEU A 5 26.18 -4.90 -9.47
CA LEU A 5 25.18 -4.08 -8.79
C LEU A 5 24.96 -4.57 -7.36
N LEU A 6 24.82 -5.89 -7.17
CA LEU A 6 24.66 -6.47 -5.84
C LEU A 6 25.84 -6.16 -4.93
N LYS A 7 27.06 -6.13 -5.49
CA LYS A 7 28.27 -5.75 -4.75
C LYS A 7 28.27 -4.27 -4.34
N GLN A 8 27.87 -3.37 -5.22
CA GLN A 8 27.76 -1.95 -4.87
C GLN A 8 26.69 -1.71 -3.80
N LEU A 9 25.58 -2.43 -3.88
CA LEU A 9 24.51 -2.37 -2.89
C LEU A 9 25.00 -2.83 -1.53
N ASP A 10 25.76 -3.92 -1.50
CA ASP A 10 26.43 -4.42 -0.31
C ASP A 10 27.36 -3.38 0.32
N GLU A 11 28.26 -2.77 -0.47
CA GLU A 11 29.21 -1.75 -0.02
C GLU A 11 28.52 -0.52 0.62
N CYS A 12 27.29 -0.21 0.21
CA CYS A 12 26.53 0.95 0.67
C CYS A 12 25.50 0.66 1.78
N SER A 13 25.23 -0.61 2.09
CA SER A 13 24.06 -1.00 2.90
C SER A 13 24.34 -1.22 4.40
N PHE A 14 25.60 -1.01 4.84
CA PHE A 14 26.02 -0.97 6.26
C PHE A 14 25.27 -1.97 7.17
N GLY A 15 25.44 -3.26 6.92
CA GLY A 15 24.88 -4.33 7.75
C GLY A 15 24.08 -5.36 6.98
N GLY A 16 23.56 -4.99 5.81
CA GLY A 16 22.90 -5.90 4.89
C GLY A 16 21.79 -5.24 4.07
N PHE A 17 21.26 -5.99 3.10
CA PHE A 17 20.14 -5.53 2.28
C PHE A 17 19.18 -6.68 1.96
N VAL A 18 17.95 -6.30 1.60
CA VAL A 18 16.97 -7.17 0.95
C VAL A 18 16.47 -6.43 -0.29
N LEU A 19 16.59 -7.06 -1.46
CA LEU A 19 16.18 -6.51 -2.74
C LEU A 19 15.13 -7.43 -3.37
N PHE A 20 13.94 -6.87 -3.57
CA PHE A 20 12.87 -7.48 -4.34
C PHE A 20 12.93 -6.97 -5.77
N SER A 21 12.85 -7.87 -6.74
CA SER A 21 12.93 -7.55 -8.16
C SER A 21 12.17 -8.57 -8.99
N PHE A 22 12.11 -8.35 -10.31
CA PHE A 22 11.59 -9.32 -11.26
C PHE A 22 12.68 -9.63 -12.28
N ASP A 23 12.73 -10.87 -12.78
CA ASP A 23 13.59 -11.21 -13.90
C ASP A 23 13.00 -10.83 -15.26
N GLY A 24 13.72 -11.16 -16.33
CA GLY A 24 13.30 -10.88 -17.70
C GLY A 24 11.99 -11.57 -18.10
N ASP A 25 11.59 -12.62 -17.39
CA ASP A 25 10.33 -13.35 -17.61
C ASP A 25 9.21 -12.85 -16.68
N GLY A 26 9.49 -11.84 -15.84
CA GLY A 26 8.54 -11.28 -14.89
C GLY A 26 8.34 -12.12 -13.63
N ASN A 27 9.21 -13.10 -13.36
CA ASN A 27 9.14 -13.86 -12.12
C ASN A 27 9.78 -13.07 -10.97
N PRO A 28 9.17 -13.08 -9.77
CA PRO A 28 9.72 -12.38 -8.61
C PRO A 28 11.03 -13.05 -8.16
N GLN A 29 12.02 -12.23 -7.84
CA GLN A 29 13.32 -12.63 -7.34
C GLN A 29 13.68 -11.83 -6.08
N VAL A 30 14.29 -12.52 -5.12
CA VAL A 30 14.76 -11.91 -3.87
C VAL A 30 16.26 -12.13 -3.75
N HIS A 31 16.98 -11.04 -3.54
CA HIS A 31 18.41 -11.07 -3.19
C HIS A 31 18.57 -10.50 -1.79
N SER A 32 19.34 -11.20 -0.95
CA SER A 32 19.64 -10.71 0.40
C SER A 32 21.08 -11.03 0.79
N LYS A 33 21.64 -10.14 1.60
CA LYS A 33 22.94 -10.31 2.24
C LYS A 33 22.91 -9.65 3.60
N PHE A 34 23.53 -10.28 4.59
CA PHE A 34 23.62 -9.76 5.96
C PHE A 34 25.02 -10.01 6.50
N ASP A 35 25.57 -9.04 7.24
CA ASP A 35 26.89 -9.20 7.84
C ASP A 35 26.85 -10.09 9.09
N ASN A 36 25.73 -10.10 9.81
CA ASN A 36 25.49 -10.94 10.98
C ASN A 36 23.99 -11.16 11.23
N SER A 37 23.67 -12.06 12.17
CA SER A 37 22.28 -12.41 12.50
C SER A 37 21.49 -11.26 13.14
N VAL A 38 22.13 -10.35 13.86
CA VAL A 38 21.47 -9.19 14.47
C VAL A 38 20.97 -8.24 13.38
N ASN A 39 21.80 -7.96 12.37
CA ASN A 39 21.42 -7.12 11.23
C ASN A 39 20.28 -7.78 10.43
N ALA A 40 20.33 -9.10 10.24
CA ALA A 40 19.27 -9.84 9.57
C ALA A 40 17.92 -9.71 10.30
N MET A 41 17.91 -9.89 11.62
CA MET A 41 16.70 -9.73 12.43
C MET A 41 16.18 -8.29 12.44
N ALA A 42 17.07 -7.30 12.55
CA ALA A 42 16.70 -5.90 12.50
C ALA A 42 16.04 -5.52 11.17
N LEU A 43 16.63 -5.94 10.04
CA LEU A 43 16.05 -5.75 8.71
C LEU A 43 14.72 -6.49 8.54
N GLN A 44 14.61 -7.73 9.04
CA GLN A 44 13.36 -8.47 9.01
C GLN A 44 12.24 -7.72 9.74
N GLN A 45 12.51 -7.21 10.95
CA GLN A 45 11.52 -6.45 11.70
C GLN A 45 11.15 -5.15 10.99
N PHE A 46 12.13 -4.46 10.42
CA PHE A 46 11.92 -3.23 9.67
C PHE A 46 11.01 -3.46 8.45
N VAL A 47 11.28 -4.52 7.68
CA VAL A 47 10.44 -4.92 6.53
C VAL A 47 9.02 -5.29 6.99
N SER A 48 8.87 -5.99 8.10
CA SER A 48 7.54 -6.34 8.64
C SER A 48 6.73 -5.09 8.99
N ASN A 49 7.35 -4.14 9.70
CA ASN A 49 6.70 -2.89 10.08
C ASN A 49 6.29 -2.07 8.85
N TRP A 50 7.15 -2.03 7.83
CA TRP A 50 6.86 -1.30 6.60
C TRP A 50 5.71 -1.94 5.82
N ASN A 51 5.68 -3.27 5.75
CA ASN A 51 4.57 -4.00 5.13
C ASN A 51 3.23 -3.68 5.80
N ASP A 52 3.19 -3.64 7.13
CA ASP A 52 1.96 -3.33 7.85
C ASP A 52 1.54 -1.86 7.66
N ALA A 53 2.49 -0.92 7.64
CA ALA A 53 2.21 0.49 7.31
C ALA A 53 1.62 0.64 5.89
N VAL A 54 2.18 -0.05 4.90
CA VAL A 54 1.68 -0.03 3.52
C VAL A 54 0.27 -0.61 3.42
N LYS A 55 -0.04 -1.69 4.16
CA LYS A 55 -1.40 -2.25 4.21
C LYS A 55 -2.40 -1.26 4.79
N ILE A 56 -2.05 -0.57 5.88
CA ILE A 56 -2.91 0.44 6.50
C ILE A 56 -3.19 1.55 5.50
N MET A 57 -2.16 2.11 4.87
CA MET A 57 -2.30 3.15 3.84
C MET A 57 -3.19 2.69 2.68
N ASN A 58 -3.03 1.45 2.21
CA ASN A 58 -3.84 0.92 1.13
C ASN A 58 -5.32 0.76 1.54
N ASN A 59 -5.57 0.30 2.78
CA ASN A 59 -6.92 0.20 3.32
C ASN A 59 -7.58 1.57 3.45
N GLU A 60 -6.85 2.58 3.96
CA GLU A 60 -7.33 3.96 4.06
C GLU A 60 -7.66 4.55 2.69
N ASN A 61 -6.79 4.36 1.69
CA ASN A 61 -7.05 4.80 0.32
C ASN A 61 -8.28 4.13 -0.29
N THR A 62 -8.48 2.84 -0.01
CA THR A 62 -9.66 2.10 -0.48
C THR A 62 -10.94 2.64 0.18
N LEU A 63 -10.92 2.85 1.49
CA LEU A 63 -12.05 3.43 2.23
C LEU A 63 -12.39 4.84 1.74
N ASN A 64 -11.39 5.69 1.51
CA ASN A 64 -11.59 7.04 0.99
C ASN A 64 -12.20 7.02 -0.42
N THR A 65 -11.74 6.10 -1.28
CA THR A 65 -12.31 5.92 -2.63
C THR A 65 -13.78 5.52 -2.57
N LEU A 66 -14.11 4.57 -1.68
CA LEU A 66 -15.49 4.15 -1.47
C LEU A 66 -16.35 5.29 -0.91
N SER A 67 -15.88 6.01 0.11
CA SER A 67 -16.62 7.15 0.70
C SER A 67 -16.92 8.21 -0.36
N ASN A 68 -15.92 8.61 -1.15
CA ASN A 68 -16.11 9.61 -2.20
C ASN A 68 -17.07 9.12 -3.30
N SER A 69 -17.08 7.83 -3.61
CA SER A 69 -18.06 7.28 -4.56
C SER A 69 -19.50 7.31 -4.05
N TYR A 70 -19.71 7.27 -2.72
CA TYR A 70 -21.05 7.42 -2.15
C TYR A 70 -21.50 8.89 -2.11
N ASP A 71 -20.58 9.83 -1.87
CA ASP A 71 -20.92 11.26 -1.87
C ASP A 71 -21.33 11.77 -3.26
N ASP A 72 -20.79 11.20 -4.34
CA ASP A 72 -21.18 11.51 -5.73
C ASP A 72 -22.55 10.92 -6.14
N GLU A 73 -23.14 9.99 -5.36
CA GLU A 73 -24.48 9.43 -5.59
C GLU A 73 -25.60 10.19 -4.85
N ILE A 74 -25.29 11.20 -4.01
CA ILE A 74 -26.28 12.02 -3.27
C ILE A 74 -26.51 13.37 -3.98
N ILE A 75 -26.79 13.33 -5.28
CA ILE A 75 -27.34 14.49 -6.00
C ILE A 75 -28.59 14.05 -6.78
N GLU A 76 -29.72 14.65 -6.38
CA GLU A 76 -31.04 14.69 -7.04
C GLU A 76 -31.98 13.47 -6.89
N ASP A 77 -32.45 13.21 -5.67
CA ASP A 77 -33.84 12.73 -5.46
C ASP A 77 -34.64 13.85 -4.76
N ASP A 78 -35.11 14.77 -5.60
CA ASP A 78 -36.36 15.54 -5.53
C ASP A 78 -37.01 15.74 -4.14
N PHE A 79 -36.53 16.73 -3.38
CA PHE A 79 -37.20 17.25 -2.18
C PHE A 79 -38.22 18.35 -2.53
N ASP A 80 -38.90 18.27 -3.68
CA ASP A 80 -39.81 19.34 -4.16
C ASP A 80 -41.20 18.82 -4.61
N SER A 81 -41.77 17.80 -3.95
CA SER A 81 -43.20 17.45 -4.17
C SER A 81 -43.95 16.89 -2.96
N PHE A 82 -43.98 17.62 -1.85
CA PHE A 82 -45.06 17.48 -0.87
C PHE A 82 -45.49 18.86 -0.37
N ASN A 83 -46.04 19.66 -1.28
CA ASN A 83 -46.94 20.73 -0.88
C ASN A 83 -48.08 20.81 -1.89
N GLU A 84 -49.21 20.19 -1.57
CA GLU A 84 -50.56 20.67 -1.92
C GLU A 84 -51.62 19.84 -1.14
N GLU A 85 -52.20 20.53 -0.16
CA GLU A 85 -53.60 20.53 0.29
C GLU A 85 -54.50 19.32 -0.06
N ASP A 86 -55.01 18.64 0.95
CA ASP A 86 -56.30 17.94 0.89
C ASP A 86 -57.05 18.10 2.23
N ASP A 87 -57.84 19.17 2.25
CA ASP A 87 -59.24 19.29 2.70
C ASP A 87 -59.77 18.73 4.05
N GLU A 88 -60.52 19.63 4.69
CA GLU A 88 -61.48 19.48 5.79
C GLU A 88 -62.28 18.15 5.81
N ILE A 89 -62.46 17.54 7.00
CA ILE A 89 -63.77 17.21 7.64
C ILE A 89 -63.62 17.22 9.16
#